data_AF-A0AA38RDS4-F1
#
_entry.id   AF-A0AA38RDS4-F1
#
_cell.length_a   1.000
_cell.length_b   1.000
_cell.length_c   1.000
_cell.angle_alpha   90.00
_cell.angle_beta   90.00
_cell.angle_gamma   90.00
#
_symmetry.space_group_name_H-M   'P 1'
#
loop_
_entity.id
_entity.type
_entity.pdbx_description
1 polymer ?
#
loop_
_entity_poly.entity_id
_entity_poly.type
_entity_poly.pdbx_seq_one_letter_code
_entity_poly.pdbx_strand_id
1 'polypeptide(L)'
;MIHVLQSQLLFVRDIQSVDTKGVEPLRSIRDETEAGMEEATVGVEQLQDILSQEVALGRSRRPRRQKQMEKAPAEVDGWSPLQTASQTIGPYFVVRSGKNKTR
;
A
#
# COMPACT_ATOMS: atom_id res chain seq x y z
N MET A 1 4.90 -13.46 29.81
CA MET A 1 4.42 -13.28 28.42
C MET A 1 3.33 -14.27 28.03
N ILE A 2 3.46 -15.57 28.37
CA ILE A 2 2.46 -16.60 28.02
C ILE A 2 1.04 -16.32 28.51
N HIS A 3 0.87 -15.80 29.74
CA HIS A 3 -0.45 -15.49 30.29
C HIS A 3 -1.18 -14.38 29.50
N VAL A 4 -0.45 -13.37 29.03
CA VAL A 4 -1.02 -12.27 28.23
C VAL A 4 -1.46 -12.79 26.86
N LEU A 5 -0.65 -13.65 26.24
CA LEU A 5 -1.01 -14.28 24.98
C LEU A 5 -2.25 -15.17 25.14
N GLN A 6 -2.32 -15.93 26.23
CA GLN A 6 -3.47 -16.78 26.52
C GLN A 6 -4.76 -15.97 26.69
N SER A 7 -4.72 -14.84 27.42
CA SER A 7 -5.89 -13.95 27.54
C SER A 7 -6.30 -13.32 26.20
N GLN A 8 -5.33 -12.95 25.36
CA GLN A 8 -5.62 -12.41 24.02
C GLN A 8 -6.29 -13.45 23.11
N LEU A 9 -5.83 -14.70 23.15
CA LEU A 9 -6.42 -15.78 22.36
C LEU A 9 -7.84 -16.14 22.81
N LEU A 10 -8.10 -16.15 24.12
CA LEU A 10 -9.45 -16.35 24.66
C LEU A 10 -10.41 -15.27 24.14
N PHE A 11 -10.00 -14.00 24.22
CA PHE A 11 -10.79 -12.89 23.69
C PHE A 11 -11.09 -13.01 22.18
N VAL A 12 -10.09 -13.38 21.36
CA VAL A 12 -10.31 -13.61 19.93
C VAL A 12 -11.30 -14.75 19.67
N ARG A 13 -11.24 -15.82 20.48
CA ARG A 13 -12.14 -16.97 20.35
C ARG A 13 -13.59 -16.59 20.67
N ASP A 14 -13.79 -15.70 21.65
CA ASP A 14 -15.13 -15.18 21.97
C ASP A 14 -15.70 -14.36 20.81
N ILE A 15 -14.89 -13.52 20.16
CA ILE A 15 -15.31 -12.78 18.95
C ILE A 15 -15.67 -13.73 17.79
N GLN A 16 -14.86 -14.78 17.59
CA GLN A 16 -15.09 -15.78 16.53
C GLN A 16 -16.34 -16.63 16.75
N SER A 17 -16.91 -16.63 17.96
CA SER A 17 -18.12 -17.41 18.28
C SER A 17 -19.41 -16.79 17.76
N VAL A 18 -19.37 -15.53 17.31
CA VAL A 18 -20.51 -14.79 16.77
C VAL A 18 -20.91 -15.36 15.41
N ASP A 19 -22.22 -15.54 15.16
CA ASP A 19 -22.72 -15.96 13.85
C ASP A 19 -22.62 -14.82 12.84
N THR A 20 -21.74 -14.96 11.87
CA THR A 20 -21.53 -13.99 10.78
C THR A 20 -22.05 -14.49 9.44
N LYS A 21 -22.93 -15.50 9.41
CA LYS A 21 -23.50 -16.01 8.15
C LYS A 21 -24.27 -14.92 7.42
N GLY A 22 -23.91 -14.70 6.15
CA GLY A 22 -24.56 -13.71 5.28
C GLY A 22 -24.14 -12.26 5.52
N VAL A 23 -23.16 -12.01 6.39
CA VAL A 23 -22.60 -10.68 6.62
C VAL A 23 -21.31 -10.53 5.81
N GLU A 24 -21.24 -9.53 4.93
CA GLU A 24 -20.00 -9.20 4.24
C GLU A 24 -18.99 -8.56 5.21
N PRO A 25 -17.69 -8.93 5.15
CA PRO A 25 -16.68 -8.30 5.99
C PRO A 25 -16.50 -6.81 5.66
N LEU A 26 -16.49 -5.98 6.70
CA LEU A 26 -16.17 -4.55 6.58
C LEU A 26 -14.77 -4.37 5.99
N ARG A 27 -14.65 -3.66 4.86
CA ARG A 27 -13.36 -3.48 4.17
C ARG A 27 -12.63 -2.24 4.64
N SER A 28 -13.37 -1.21 5.00
CA SER A 28 -12.83 0.04 5.50
C SER A 28 -13.84 0.76 6.38
N ILE A 29 -13.38 1.61 7.29
CA ILE A 29 -14.27 2.46 8.07
C ILE A 29 -14.72 3.62 7.17
N ARG A 30 -15.78 3.38 6.38
CA ARG A 30 -16.39 4.31 5.43
C ARG A 30 -17.89 4.05 5.37
N ASP A 31 -18.61 4.96 4.71
CA ASP A 31 -19.98 4.72 4.32
C ASP A 31 -20.01 3.69 3.17
N GLU A 32 -20.43 2.46 3.47
CA GLU A 32 -20.58 1.36 2.50
C GLU A 32 -22.00 1.31 1.91
N THR A 33 -22.85 2.32 2.15
CA THR A 33 -24.13 2.44 1.43
C THR A 33 -23.89 2.66 -0.07
N GLU A 34 -24.89 2.34 -0.90
CA GLU A 34 -24.80 2.57 -2.36
C GLU A 34 -24.44 4.04 -2.67
N ALA A 35 -25.05 4.99 -1.96
CA ALA A 35 -24.74 6.41 -2.09
C ALA A 35 -23.29 6.75 -1.70
N GLY A 36 -22.80 6.22 -0.58
CA GLY A 36 -21.42 6.43 -0.13
C GLY A 36 -20.40 5.81 -1.08
N MET A 37 -20.72 4.66 -1.68
CA MET A 37 -19.90 4.03 -2.70
C MET A 37 -19.88 4.86 -3.99
N GLU A 38 -21.02 5.36 -4.46
CA GLU A 38 -21.10 6.22 -5.65
C GLU A 38 -20.28 7.50 -5.48
N GLU A 39 -20.38 8.16 -4.33
CA GLU A 39 -19.61 9.38 -4.03
C GLU A 39 -18.10 9.12 -3.98
N ALA A 40 -17.68 8.00 -3.35
CA ALA A 40 -16.26 7.66 -3.21
C ALA A 40 -15.65 7.07 -4.50
N THR A 41 -16.47 6.58 -5.42
CA THR A 41 -16.00 5.93 -6.64
C THR A 41 -15.51 6.96 -7.64
N VAL A 42 -14.20 6.94 -7.93
CA VAL A 42 -13.65 7.70 -9.04
C VAL A 42 -13.99 6.99 -10.35
N GLY A 43 -14.91 7.58 -11.11
CA GLY A 43 -15.44 7.02 -12.35
C GLY A 43 -14.45 7.10 -13.52
N VAL A 44 -14.67 6.26 -14.54
CA VAL A 44 -13.88 6.29 -15.78
C VAL A 44 -14.03 7.64 -16.49
N GLU A 45 -15.23 8.22 -16.47
CA GLU A 45 -15.51 9.54 -17.05
C GLU A 45 -14.63 10.64 -16.44
N GLN A 46 -14.42 10.60 -15.13
CA GLN A 46 -13.57 11.56 -14.42
C GLN A 46 -12.09 11.39 -14.77
N LEU A 47 -11.68 10.19 -15.18
CA LEU A 47 -10.30 9.87 -15.57
C LEU A 47 -10.07 9.93 -17.07
N GLN A 48 -11.12 10.15 -17.87
CA GLN A 48 -11.10 10.03 -19.33
C GLN A 48 -10.00 10.91 -19.94
N ASP A 49 -9.88 12.15 -19.49
CA ASP A 49 -8.89 13.10 -19.97
C ASP A 49 -7.46 12.63 -19.71
N ILE A 50 -7.20 12.05 -18.53
CA ILE A 50 -5.87 11.53 -18.15
C ILE A 50 -5.58 10.24 -18.92
N LEU A 51 -6.56 9.34 -19.03
CA LEU A 51 -6.41 8.07 -19.74
C LEU A 51 -6.21 8.29 -21.25
N SER A 52 -6.80 9.35 -21.82
CA SER A 52 -6.60 9.71 -23.24
C SER A 52 -5.18 10.13 -23.59
N GLN A 53 -4.39 10.54 -22.59
CA GLN A 53 -2.98 10.94 -22.76
C GLN A 53 -2.01 9.74 -22.73
N GLU A 54 -2.51 8.53 -22.46
CA GLU A 54 -1.70 7.32 -22.48
C GLU A 54 -1.33 6.92 -23.92
N VAL A 55 -0.12 6.38 -24.08
CA VAL A 55 0.35 5.85 -25.37
C VAL A 55 0.51 4.35 -25.32
N ALA A 56 -0.01 3.68 -26.34
CA ALA A 56 0.20 2.27 -26.56
C ALA A 56 1.64 1.99 -27.01
N LEU A 57 2.39 1.21 -26.25
CA LEU A 57 3.79 0.88 -26.56
C LEU A 57 3.99 -0.63 -26.77
N GLY A 58 4.86 -0.96 -27.73
CA GLY A 58 5.26 -2.33 -28.07
C GLY A 58 4.21 -3.15 -28.85
N ARG A 59 4.51 -4.43 -29.09
CA ARG A 59 3.66 -5.34 -29.88
C ARG A 59 2.27 -5.55 -29.28
N SER A 60 2.19 -5.62 -27.96
CA SER A 60 0.93 -5.84 -27.23
C SER A 60 0.12 -4.55 -27.01
N ARG A 61 0.57 -3.41 -27.54
CA ARG A 61 -0.10 -2.10 -27.40
C ARG A 61 -0.53 -1.78 -25.98
N ARG A 62 0.30 -2.14 -24.98
CA ARG A 62 -0.03 -1.91 -23.57
C ARG A 62 -0.08 -0.40 -23.34
N PRO A 63 -1.19 0.17 -22.82
CA PRO A 63 -1.24 1.58 -22.47
C PRO A 63 -0.15 1.87 -21.45
N ARG A 64 0.64 2.92 -21.71
CA ARG A 64 1.61 3.45 -20.76
C ARG A 64 1.33 4.93 -20.65
N ARG A 65 1.24 5.40 -19.40
CA ARG A 65 1.24 6.83 -19.10
C ARG A 65 2.48 7.44 -19.73
N GLN A 66 2.27 8.46 -20.57
CA GLN A 66 3.38 9.31 -20.94
C GLN A 66 3.90 9.93 -19.64
N LYS A 67 5.18 9.71 -19.34
CA LYS A 67 5.89 10.68 -18.52
C LYS A 67 5.87 11.95 -19.37
N GLN A 68 4.85 12.80 -19.18
CA GLN A 68 5.08 14.22 -19.38
C GLN A 68 6.40 14.52 -18.66
N MET A 69 7.21 15.43 -19.19
CA MET A 69 8.30 16.00 -18.40
C MET A 69 7.66 16.74 -17.21
N GLU A 70 7.08 16.01 -16.26
CA GLU A 70 7.05 16.39 -14.87
C GLU A 70 8.51 16.68 -14.59
N LYS A 71 8.81 17.99 -14.57
CA LYS A 71 9.96 18.58 -13.93
C LYS A 71 10.26 17.65 -12.76
N ALA A 72 11.44 17.02 -12.75
CA ALA A 72 11.85 16.14 -11.66
C ALA A 72 11.33 16.78 -10.37
N PRO A 73 10.56 16.04 -9.55
CA PRO A 73 9.83 16.63 -8.42
C PRO A 73 10.79 17.58 -7.75
N ALA A 74 10.41 18.87 -7.66
CA ALA A 74 11.32 19.92 -7.25
C ALA A 74 12.11 19.38 -6.06
N GLU A 75 13.44 19.27 -6.24
CA GLU A 75 14.31 18.59 -5.30
C GLU A 75 13.93 19.12 -3.92
N VAL A 76 13.25 18.29 -3.13
CA VAL A 76 12.66 18.77 -1.88
C VAL A 76 13.85 19.06 -1.02
N ASP A 77 14.11 20.35 -0.80
CA ASP A 77 15.33 20.79 -0.15
C ASP A 77 15.46 20.08 1.20
N GLY A 78 16.53 19.30 1.37
CA GLY A 78 16.79 18.50 2.56
C GLY A 78 16.21 17.08 2.61
N TRP A 79 15.51 16.56 1.58
CA TRP A 79 15.08 15.15 1.58
C TRP A 79 16.24 14.22 1.19
N SER A 80 16.69 13.40 2.14
CA SER A 80 17.66 12.34 1.91
C SER A 80 17.03 10.96 2.15
N PRO A 81 16.99 10.07 1.14
CA PRO A 81 16.49 8.69 1.31
C PRO A 81 17.21 7.89 2.41
N LEU A 82 18.43 8.31 2.76
CA LEU A 82 19.29 7.63 3.72
C LEU A 82 19.26 8.25 5.13
N GLN A 83 18.43 9.27 5.37
CA GLN A 83 18.44 10.04 6.62
C GLN A 83 18.14 9.20 7.87
N THR A 84 17.21 8.23 7.77
CA THR A 84 16.80 7.35 8.88
C THR A 84 17.59 6.04 8.90
N ALA A 85 18.57 5.87 8.01
CA ALA A 85 19.33 4.64 7.92
C ALA A 85 20.28 4.48 9.12
N SER A 86 20.28 3.30 9.74
CA SER A 86 21.21 3.00 10.85
C SER A 86 22.67 2.87 10.39
N GLN A 87 22.88 2.41 9.15
CA GLN A 87 24.19 2.29 8.51
C GLN A 87 24.08 2.54 7.00
N THR A 88 25.02 3.32 6.47
CA THR A 88 25.09 3.68 5.06
C THR A 88 26.53 3.61 4.55
N ILE A 89 26.69 3.20 3.30
CA ILE A 89 27.96 3.31 2.57
C ILE A 89 27.63 3.95 1.23
N GLY A 90 28.05 5.20 1.05
CA GLY A 90 27.72 5.99 -0.14
C GLY A 90 26.20 6.08 -0.34
N PRO A 91 25.67 5.78 -1.55
CA PRO A 91 24.24 5.83 -1.84
C PRO A 91 23.45 4.57 -1.41
N TYR A 92 24.04 3.69 -0.58
CA TYR A 92 23.45 2.39 -0.25
C TYR A 92 23.19 2.22 1.26
N PHE A 93 22.08 1.55 1.59
CA PHE A 93 21.82 1.01 2.92
C PHE A 93 22.69 -0.22 3.19
N VAL A 94 23.22 -0.34 4.39
CA VAL A 94 24.01 -1.51 4.80
C VAL A 94 23.20 -2.40 5.73
N VAL A 95 23.11 -3.67 5.38
CA VAL A 95 22.50 -4.71 6.22
C VAL A 95 23.55 -5.79 6.48
N ARG A 96 23.61 -6.28 7.73
CA ARG A 96 24.48 -7.40 8.08
C ARG A 96 23.93 -8.67 7.42
N SER A 97 24.69 -9.27 6.52
CA SER A 97 24.36 -10.60 6.02
C SER A 97 24.61 -11.62 7.14
N GLY A 98 23.55 -12.26 7.61
CA GLY A 98 23.64 -13.28 8.64
C GLY A 98 24.40 -14.49 8.10
N LYS A 99 25.70 -14.60 8.40
CA LYS A 99 26.35 -15.89 8.55
C LYS A 99 26.51 -16.14 10.05
N ASN A 100 25.44 -16.58 10.68
CA ASN A 100 25.55 -17.23 11.98
C ASN A 100 26.39 -18.49 11.77
N LYS A 101 27.71 -18.37 11.97
CA LYS A 101 28.59 -19.51 12.10
C LYS A 101 28.32 -20.08 13.48
N THR A 102 27.35 -20.98 13.54
CA THR A 102 27.19 -21.92 14.65
C THR A 102 28.54 -22.60 14.91
N ARG A 103 29.07 -22.41 16.11
CA ARG A 103 30.00 -23.32 16.76
C ARG A 103 29.45 -23.60 18.15
#